data_AF-A0A3E5ANT6-F1
#
_entry.id   AF-A0A3E5ANT6-F1
#
_cell.length_a   1.000
_cell.length_b   1.000
_cell.length_c   1.000
_cell.angle_alpha   90.00
_cell.angle_beta   90.00
_cell.angle_gamma   90.00
#
_symmetry.space_group_name_H-M   'P 1'
#
loop_
_entity.id
_entity.type
_entity.pdbx_description
1 polymer ?
#
loop_
_entity_poly.entity_id
_entity_poly.type
_entity_poly.pdbx_seq_one_letter_code
_entity_poly.pdbx_strand_id
1 'polypeptide(L)'
;MQIRENGVYIEAIKLAAGSVQYKDISVKDTFIDAVFQLYQYYQNTENIKYLETSILHIQAYLEMGFPYEEGKDVFDLVLKELGTTRELKFPQKFYFAKKVKLNKTQIRSMIKKWPASPHQEMKIDEVVADIITKVKQHETGIYYYKCAVTKDMYELVINEKEMFFHDLRRGIFYTFMI
;
A
#
# COMPACT_ATOMS: atom_id res chain seq x y z
N MET A 1 -4.26 23.63 6.47
CA MET A 1 -3.33 23.19 7.52
C MET A 1 -3.55 21.72 7.86
N GLN A 2 -4.77 21.31 8.24
CA GLN A 2 -5.18 19.90 8.50
C GLN A 2 -4.80 18.86 7.43
N ILE A 3 -4.92 19.19 6.13
CA ILE A 3 -4.61 18.24 5.04
C ILE A 3 -3.12 17.83 5.02
N ARG A 4 -2.20 18.72 5.43
CA ARG A 4 -0.75 18.41 5.49
C ARG A 4 -0.39 17.59 6.73
N GLU A 5 -1.05 17.80 7.86
CA GLU A 5 -0.82 17.04 9.09
C GLU A 5 -1.33 15.59 8.95
N ASN A 6 -2.49 15.39 8.34
CA ASN A 6 -3.04 14.06 8.10
C ASN A 6 -2.11 13.18 7.24
N GLY A 7 -1.41 13.77 6.27
CA GLY A 7 -0.47 13.04 5.41
C GLY A 7 0.65 12.36 6.19
N VAL A 8 1.20 13.00 7.23
CA VAL A 8 2.27 12.40 8.05
C VAL A 8 1.74 11.18 8.82
N TYR A 9 0.53 11.28 9.38
CA TYR A 9 -0.09 10.16 10.08
C TYR A 9 -0.41 9.00 9.14
N ILE A 10 -0.89 9.28 7.93
CA ILE A 10 -1.17 8.25 6.92
C ILE A 10 0.11 7.50 6.55
N GLU A 11 1.22 8.19 6.28
CA GLU A 11 2.49 7.53 5.99
C GLU A 11 3.00 6.69 7.17
N ALA A 12 2.84 7.18 8.41
CA ALA A 12 3.18 6.41 9.60
C ALA A 12 2.32 5.13 9.75
N ILE A 13 1.02 5.23 9.47
CA ILE A 13 0.09 4.10 9.48
C ILE A 13 0.49 3.07 8.42
N LYS A 14 0.77 3.48 7.18
CA LYS A 14 1.24 2.59 6.10
C LYS A 14 2.51 1.85 6.49
N LEU A 15 3.48 2.56 7.07
CA LEU A 15 4.73 1.97 7.52
C LEU A 15 4.51 0.93 8.63
N ALA A 16 3.69 1.27 9.63
CA ALA A 16 3.39 0.37 10.73
C ALA A 16 2.66 -0.88 10.26
N ALA A 17 1.59 -0.73 9.47
CA ALA A 17 0.82 -1.85 8.94
C ALA A 17 1.64 -2.71 7.97
N GLY A 18 2.44 -2.09 7.10
CA GLY A 18 3.31 -2.82 6.16
C GLY A 18 4.33 -3.71 6.85
N SER A 19 4.72 -3.43 8.10
CA SER A 19 5.69 -4.26 8.82
C SER A 19 5.21 -5.70 9.11
N VAL A 20 3.90 -5.96 9.08
CA VAL A 20 3.34 -7.29 9.40
C VAL A 20 3.60 -8.30 8.28
N GLN A 21 3.88 -7.85 7.06
CA GLN A 21 4.22 -8.72 5.94
C GLN A 21 5.46 -9.57 6.22
N TYR A 22 6.42 -9.06 7.02
CA TYR A 22 7.63 -9.78 7.43
C TYR A 22 7.37 -10.91 8.44
N LYS A 23 6.10 -11.11 8.80
CA LYS A 23 5.61 -12.17 9.69
C LYS A 23 4.56 -13.03 8.98
N ASP A 24 4.50 -12.97 7.65
CA ASP A 24 3.53 -13.69 6.82
C ASP A 24 2.07 -13.34 7.15
N ILE A 25 1.85 -12.13 7.68
CA ILE A 25 0.51 -11.59 7.95
C ILE A 25 0.11 -10.68 6.80
N SER A 26 -1.13 -10.78 6.35
CA SER A 26 -1.66 -9.90 5.29
C SER A 26 -1.76 -8.47 5.80
N VAL A 27 -1.16 -7.55 5.05
CA VAL A 27 -1.23 -6.11 5.33
C VAL A 27 -2.66 -5.62 5.16
N LYS A 28 -3.31 -6.02 4.06
CA LYS A 28 -4.72 -5.75 3.76
C LYS A 28 -5.66 -6.13 4.91
N ASP A 29 -5.59 -7.39 5.39
CA ASP A 29 -6.48 -7.86 6.46
C ASP A 29 -6.19 -7.14 7.77
N THR A 30 -4.91 -6.88 8.06
CA THR A 30 -4.49 -6.10 9.24
C THR A 30 -5.12 -4.71 9.28
N PHE A 31 -5.24 -4.04 8.13
CA PHE A 31 -5.94 -2.76 8.04
C PHE A 31 -7.43 -2.88 8.35
N ILE A 32 -8.09 -3.89 7.77
CA ILE A 32 -9.53 -4.11 7.97
C ILE A 32 -9.80 -4.39 9.45
N ASP A 33 -9.00 -5.26 10.08
CA ASP A 33 -9.09 -5.58 11.50
C ASP A 33 -8.83 -4.35 12.38
N ALA A 34 -7.83 -3.53 12.05
CA ALA A 34 -7.54 -2.31 12.79
C ALA A 34 -8.70 -1.30 12.73
N VAL A 35 -9.33 -1.13 11.56
CA VAL A 35 -10.52 -0.28 11.41
C VAL A 35 -11.69 -0.84 12.21
N PHE A 36 -11.91 -2.16 12.16
CA PHE A 36 -12.96 -2.80 12.93
C PHE A 36 -12.75 -2.62 14.43
N GLN A 37 -11.51 -2.75 14.91
CA GLN A 37 -11.18 -2.54 16.31
C GLN A 37 -11.43 -1.10 16.78
N LEU A 38 -11.09 -0.10 15.95
CA LEU A 38 -11.40 1.29 16.22
C LEU A 38 -12.91 1.54 16.25
N TYR A 39 -13.66 0.93 15.33
CA TYR A 39 -15.13 0.97 15.36
C TYR A 39 -15.70 0.36 16.64
N GLN A 40 -15.16 -0.77 17.12
CA GLN A 40 -15.57 -1.35 18.40
C GLN A 40 -15.27 -0.43 19.59
N TYR A 41 -14.14 0.26 19.59
CA TYR A 41 -13.87 1.27 20.63
C TYR A 41 -14.87 2.41 20.60
N TYR A 42 -15.28 2.87 19.41
CA TYR A 42 -16.36 3.84 19.29
C TYR A 42 -17.67 3.29 19.88
N GLN A 43 -18.10 2.08 19.51
CA GLN A 43 -19.35 1.49 20.01
C GLN A 43 -19.37 1.39 21.56
N ASN A 44 -18.22 1.13 22.17
CA ASN A 44 -18.12 0.96 23.62
C ASN A 44 -17.97 2.28 24.40
N THR A 45 -17.51 3.35 23.76
CA THR A 45 -17.14 4.60 24.44
C THR A 45 -17.89 5.83 23.95
N GLU A 46 -18.60 5.71 22.83
CA GLU A 46 -19.23 6.79 22.05
C GLU A 46 -18.25 7.91 21.63
N ASN A 47 -16.93 7.67 21.73
CA ASN A 47 -15.93 8.66 21.39
C ASN A 47 -15.70 8.71 19.86
N ILE A 48 -16.27 9.72 19.22
CA ILE A 48 -16.23 9.93 17.76
C ILE A 48 -14.80 9.97 17.19
N LYS A 49 -13.78 10.32 17.98
CA LYS A 49 -12.38 10.39 17.54
C LYS A 49 -11.85 9.05 17.03
N TYR A 50 -12.40 7.93 17.51
CA TYR A 50 -12.06 6.61 16.97
C TYR A 50 -12.53 6.43 15.52
N LEU A 51 -13.70 6.97 15.17
CA LEU A 51 -14.18 6.98 13.79
C LEU A 51 -13.35 7.92 12.91
N GLU A 52 -12.99 9.10 13.41
CA GLU A 52 -12.09 10.02 12.68
C GLU A 52 -10.72 9.37 12.41
N THR A 53 -10.20 8.63 13.39
CA THR A 53 -8.94 7.87 13.23
C THR A 53 -9.12 6.73 12.22
N SER A 54 -10.26 6.04 12.24
CA SER A 54 -10.58 4.97 11.29
C SER A 54 -10.51 5.47 9.83
N ILE A 55 -10.93 6.71 9.56
CA ILE A 55 -10.82 7.32 8.23
C ILE A 55 -9.37 7.40 7.75
N LEU A 56 -8.41 7.69 8.64
CA LEU A 56 -6.98 7.72 8.29
C LEU A 56 -6.47 6.32 7.90
N HIS A 57 -6.93 5.28 8.61
CA HIS A 57 -6.58 3.89 8.30
C HIS A 57 -7.18 3.43 6.97
N ILE A 58 -8.46 3.75 6.70
CA ILE A 58 -9.10 3.46 5.41
C ILE A 58 -8.37 4.20 4.29
N GLN A 59 -8.00 5.47 4.50
CA GLN A 59 -7.23 6.23 3.51
C GLN A 59 -5.87 5.58 3.22
N ALA A 60 -5.12 5.22 4.26
CA ALA A 60 -3.83 4.53 4.12
C ALA A 60 -3.97 3.21 3.33
N TYR A 61 -4.98 2.40 3.67
CA TYR A 61 -5.33 1.17 2.96
C TYR A 61 -5.55 1.40 1.45
N LEU A 62 -6.34 2.41 1.09
CA LEU A 62 -6.63 2.74 -0.31
C LEU A 62 -5.41 3.29 -1.05
N GLU A 63 -4.61 4.14 -0.41
CA GLU A 63 -3.36 4.67 -0.97
C GLU A 63 -2.29 3.59 -1.18
N MET A 64 -2.33 2.51 -0.40
CA MET A 64 -1.51 1.30 -0.62
C MET A 64 -2.01 0.44 -1.79
N GLY A 65 -3.20 0.74 -2.32
CA GLY A 65 -3.72 0.10 -3.53
C GLY A 65 -4.70 -1.02 -3.29
N PHE A 66 -5.03 -1.29 -2.04
CA PHE A 66 -6.01 -2.30 -1.71
C PHE A 66 -7.42 -1.83 -2.10
N PRO A 67 -8.24 -2.70 -2.68
CA PRO A 67 -9.57 -2.31 -3.15
C PRO A 67 -10.51 -2.12 -1.96
N TYR A 68 -11.28 -1.02 -1.99
CA TYR A 68 -12.29 -0.72 -0.98
C TYR A 68 -13.26 -1.89 -0.74
N GLU A 69 -13.66 -2.58 -1.82
CA GLU A 69 -14.67 -3.64 -1.76
C GLU A 69 -14.31 -4.79 -0.83
N GLU A 70 -13.02 -5.07 -0.66
CA GLU A 70 -12.57 -6.16 0.23
C GLU A 70 -12.72 -5.82 1.72
N GLY A 71 -12.78 -4.53 2.09
CA GLY A 71 -13.04 -4.07 3.45
C GLY A 71 -14.40 -3.40 3.63
N LYS A 72 -15.25 -3.43 2.59
CA LYS A 72 -16.49 -2.63 2.49
C LYS A 72 -17.38 -2.78 3.71
N ASP A 73 -17.60 -3.99 4.18
CA ASP A 73 -18.52 -4.27 5.28
C ASP A 73 -18.11 -3.57 6.57
N VAL A 74 -16.80 -3.45 6.83
CA VAL A 74 -16.26 -2.73 7.98
C VAL A 74 -16.22 -1.22 7.72
N PHE A 75 -15.78 -0.82 6.53
CA PHE A 75 -15.59 0.59 6.19
C PHE A 75 -16.93 1.34 6.14
N ASP A 76 -17.98 0.71 5.60
CA ASP A 76 -19.31 1.31 5.51
C ASP A 76 -19.95 1.52 6.89
N LEU A 77 -19.63 0.69 7.90
CA LEU A 77 -20.07 0.94 9.28
C LEU A 77 -19.53 2.27 9.79
N VAL A 78 -18.23 2.52 9.61
CA VAL A 78 -17.59 3.78 10.03
C VAL A 78 -18.19 4.97 9.30
N LEU A 79 -18.37 4.88 7.97
CA LEU A 79 -18.92 5.97 7.17
C LEU A 79 -20.38 6.28 7.53
N LYS A 80 -21.17 5.24 7.82
CA LYS A 80 -22.56 5.37 8.25
C LYS A 80 -22.67 6.15 9.56
N GLU A 81 -21.88 5.80 10.57
CA GLU A 81 -21.88 6.51 11.86
C GLU A 81 -21.43 7.98 11.72
N LEU A 82 -20.52 8.26 10.77
CA LEU A 82 -20.09 9.61 10.44
C LEU A 82 -21.06 10.38 9.54
N GLY A 83 -22.18 9.77 9.13
CA GLY A 83 -23.17 10.40 8.24
C GLY A 83 -22.60 10.79 6.88
N THR A 84 -21.66 10.02 6.34
CA THR A 84 -20.97 10.32 5.09
C THR A 84 -20.95 9.12 4.15
N THR A 85 -20.40 9.29 2.95
CA THR A 85 -20.28 8.23 1.95
C THR A 85 -18.85 8.11 1.46
N ARG A 86 -18.56 6.97 0.83
CA ARG A 86 -17.25 6.72 0.22
C ARG A 86 -16.91 7.80 -0.81
N GLU A 87 -17.87 8.21 -1.65
CA GLU A 87 -17.65 9.19 -2.72
C GLU A 87 -17.29 10.57 -2.16
N LEU A 88 -17.86 10.92 -1.01
CA LEU A 88 -17.60 12.19 -0.32
C LEU A 88 -16.25 12.18 0.39
N LYS A 89 -15.88 11.08 1.06
CA LYS A 89 -14.62 10.98 1.82
C LYS A 89 -13.42 10.58 0.97
N PHE A 90 -13.65 9.68 0.02
CA PHE A 90 -12.63 9.07 -0.82
C PHE A 90 -12.94 9.22 -2.32
N PRO A 91 -13.02 10.45 -2.86
CA PRO A 91 -13.21 10.65 -4.29
C PRO A 91 -12.15 9.88 -5.11
N GLN A 92 -12.62 9.01 -6.01
CA GLN A 92 -11.84 7.98 -6.72
C GLN A 92 -10.54 8.46 -7.40
N LYS A 93 -10.39 9.76 -7.66
CA LYS A 93 -9.24 10.33 -8.37
C LYS A 93 -7.95 10.32 -7.53
N PHE A 94 -8.05 10.16 -6.21
CA PHE A 94 -6.94 10.41 -5.28
C PHE A 94 -6.44 9.17 -4.53
N TYR A 95 -7.24 8.11 -4.41
CA TYR A 95 -7.00 7.03 -3.45
C TYR A 95 -6.83 5.65 -4.10
N PHE A 96 -6.16 5.58 -5.24
CA PHE A 96 -5.74 4.30 -5.81
C PHE A 96 -4.23 4.29 -6.00
N ALA A 97 -3.58 3.22 -5.56
CA ALA A 97 -2.21 2.94 -5.96
C ALA A 97 -2.09 2.96 -7.49
N LYS A 98 -0.88 3.28 -7.96
CA LYS A 98 -0.59 3.32 -9.38
C LYS A 98 -0.68 1.90 -9.94
N LYS A 99 -1.71 1.64 -10.73
CA LYS A 99 -1.85 0.39 -11.47
C LYS A 99 -0.87 0.36 -12.64
N VAL A 100 -0.08 -0.70 -12.74
CA VAL A 100 1.00 -0.85 -13.70
C VAL A 100 0.75 -2.10 -14.54
N LYS A 101 0.73 -1.97 -15.87
CA LYS A 101 0.66 -3.13 -16.77
C LYS A 101 1.99 -3.87 -16.72
N LEU A 102 1.92 -5.18 -16.85
CA LEU A 102 3.08 -6.06 -16.78
C LEU A 102 3.93 -6.05 -18.07
N ASN A 103 4.43 -4.87 -18.45
CA ASN A 103 5.36 -4.66 -19.56
C ASN A 103 6.62 -3.92 -19.11
N LYS A 104 7.72 -4.09 -19.86
CA LYS A 104 9.04 -3.55 -19.51
C LYS A 104 9.01 -2.04 -19.23
N THR A 105 8.32 -1.26 -20.06
CA THR A 105 8.27 0.19 -19.94
C THR A 105 7.61 0.64 -18.64
N GLN A 106 6.44 0.08 -18.33
CA GLN A 106 5.68 0.49 -17.15
C GLN A 106 6.31 -0.04 -15.86
N ILE A 107 6.83 -1.27 -15.86
CA ILE A 107 7.58 -1.81 -14.70
C ILE A 107 8.83 -0.98 -14.44
N ARG A 108 9.60 -0.63 -15.48
CA ARG A 108 10.76 0.26 -15.35
C ARG A 108 10.38 1.61 -14.76
N SER A 109 9.20 2.15 -15.09
CA SER A 109 8.76 3.46 -14.59
C SER A 109 8.48 3.51 -13.08
N MET A 110 8.32 2.35 -12.42
CA MET A 110 8.24 2.26 -10.96
C MET A 110 9.60 2.56 -10.32
N ILE A 111 10.70 2.30 -11.03
CA ILE A 111 12.07 2.44 -10.55
C ILE A 111 12.66 3.73 -11.12
N LYS A 112 12.96 4.70 -10.24
CA LYS A 112 13.28 6.08 -10.67
C LYS A 112 14.66 6.20 -11.33
N LYS A 113 15.72 6.04 -10.52
CA LYS A 113 17.10 6.14 -10.97
C LYS A 113 17.80 4.85 -10.61
N TRP A 114 18.27 4.15 -11.63
CA TRP A 114 19.09 2.96 -11.47
C TRP A 114 20.35 3.10 -12.32
N PRO A 115 21.31 3.93 -11.90
CA PRO A 115 22.52 4.17 -12.66
C PRO A 115 23.34 2.89 -12.79
N ALA A 116 24.06 2.75 -13.90
CA ALA A 116 25.05 1.69 -14.02
C ALA A 116 26.15 1.88 -12.96
N SER A 117 26.53 0.79 -12.29
CA SER A 117 27.63 0.79 -11.33
C SER A 117 28.26 -0.60 -11.26
N PRO A 118 29.59 -0.72 -11.11
CA PRO A 118 30.24 -2.01 -10.86
C PRO A 118 29.82 -2.67 -9.54
N HIS A 119 29.32 -1.89 -8.59
CA HIS A 119 28.84 -2.39 -7.30
C HIS A 119 27.34 -2.75 -7.32
N GLN A 120 26.68 -2.63 -8.46
CA GLN A 120 25.28 -2.95 -8.61
C GLN A 120 25.12 -4.46 -8.80
N GLU A 121 24.32 -5.11 -7.94
CA GLU A 121 24.05 -6.56 -8.02
C GLU A 121 23.26 -6.94 -9.28
N MET A 122 22.30 -6.11 -9.68
CA MET A 122 21.46 -6.31 -10.86
C MET A 122 21.38 -5.03 -11.69
N LYS A 123 21.57 -5.14 -13.01
CA LYS A 123 21.28 -4.07 -13.96
C LYS A 123 19.77 -3.80 -13.98
N ILE A 124 19.38 -2.59 -14.35
CA ILE A 124 17.96 -2.21 -14.40
C ILE A 124 17.12 -3.14 -15.28
N ASP A 125 17.67 -3.62 -16.40
CA ASP A 125 16.92 -4.53 -17.28
C ASP A 125 16.74 -5.92 -16.66
N GLU A 126 17.69 -6.37 -15.83
CA GLU A 126 17.60 -7.61 -15.06
C GLU A 126 16.55 -7.47 -13.97
N VAL A 127 16.56 -6.36 -13.21
CA VAL A 127 15.52 -6.07 -12.19
C VAL A 127 14.13 -6.05 -12.81
N VAL A 128 13.96 -5.36 -13.94
CA VAL A 128 12.66 -5.28 -14.62
C VAL A 128 12.20 -6.66 -15.12
N ALA A 129 13.10 -7.45 -15.71
CA ALA A 129 12.78 -8.80 -16.17
C ALA A 129 12.43 -9.73 -15.00
N ASP A 130 13.15 -9.60 -13.89
CA ASP A 130 12.95 -10.38 -12.68
C ASP A 130 11.57 -10.12 -12.05
N ILE A 131 11.22 -8.84 -11.83
CA ILE A 131 9.87 -8.44 -11.35
C ILE A 131 8.79 -9.01 -12.27
N ILE A 132 8.93 -8.85 -13.59
CA ILE A 132 7.94 -9.38 -14.54
C ILE A 132 7.79 -10.90 -14.41
N THR A 133 8.89 -11.62 -14.28
CA THR A 133 8.89 -13.08 -14.19
C THR A 133 8.21 -13.54 -12.92
N LYS A 134 8.63 -12.99 -11.76
CA LYS A 134 8.07 -13.32 -10.45
C LYS A 134 6.56 -13.04 -10.36
N VAL A 135 6.13 -11.88 -10.85
CA VAL A 135 4.70 -11.52 -10.92
C VAL A 135 3.93 -12.47 -11.84
N LYS A 136 4.44 -12.78 -13.04
CA LYS A 136 3.77 -13.69 -13.98
C LYS A 136 3.65 -15.11 -13.46
N GLN A 137 4.68 -15.58 -12.77
CA GLN A 137 4.73 -16.94 -12.22
C GLN A 137 4.08 -17.03 -10.83
N HIS A 138 3.62 -15.91 -10.28
CA HIS A 138 3.06 -15.83 -8.95
C HIS A 138 4.01 -16.42 -7.88
N GLU A 139 5.31 -16.14 -8.02
CA GLU A 139 6.36 -16.66 -7.15
C GLU A 139 6.25 -16.04 -5.75
N THR A 140 5.57 -16.72 -4.83
CA THR A 140 5.32 -16.22 -3.48
C THR A 140 6.60 -15.89 -2.73
N GLY A 141 6.66 -14.70 -2.15
CA GLY A 141 7.79 -14.22 -1.38
C GLY A 141 7.85 -12.69 -1.27
N ILE A 142 8.86 -12.24 -0.51
CA ILE A 142 9.23 -10.82 -0.40
C ILE A 142 10.62 -10.67 -1.02
N TYR A 143 10.72 -9.87 -2.07
CA TYR A 143 11.95 -9.66 -2.83
C TYR A 143 12.41 -8.22 -2.72
N TYR A 144 13.70 -8.04 -2.47
CA TYR A 144 14.30 -6.72 -2.28
C TYR A 144 15.18 -6.33 -3.45
N TYR A 145 15.03 -5.08 -3.91
CA TYR A 145 15.87 -4.50 -4.94
C TYR A 145 16.53 -3.24 -4.40
N LYS A 146 17.86 -3.23 -4.35
CA LYS A 146 18.64 -2.11 -3.81
C LYS A 146 19.51 -1.49 -4.88
N CYS A 147 19.36 -0.19 -5.10
CA CYS A 147 20.29 0.55 -5.95
C CYS A 147 21.58 0.85 -5.16
N ALA A 148 22.72 0.37 -5.66
CA ALA A 148 24.01 0.57 -5.01
C ALA A 148 24.43 2.05 -4.95
N VAL A 149 23.98 2.85 -5.92
CA VAL A 149 24.34 4.28 -6.07
C VAL A 149 23.42 5.18 -5.26
N THR A 150 22.11 5.13 -5.50
CA THR A 150 21.16 6.03 -4.82
C THR A 150 20.80 5.57 -3.41
N LYS A 151 21.13 4.31 -3.08
CA LYS A 151 20.68 3.59 -1.89
C LYS A 151 19.15 3.46 -1.78
N ASP A 152 18.43 3.73 -2.87
CA ASP A 152 17.00 3.47 -2.94
C ASP A 152 16.76 1.97 -2.77
N MET A 153 15.74 1.63 -1.99
CA MET A 153 15.31 0.26 -1.75
C MET A 153 13.86 0.12 -2.17
N TYR A 154 13.58 -1.02 -2.78
CA TYR A 154 12.26 -1.40 -3.24
C TYR A 154 11.96 -2.81 -2.75
N GLU A 155 10.68 -3.08 -2.51
CA GLU A 155 10.20 -4.42 -2.20
C GLU A 155 9.10 -4.84 -3.18
N LEU A 156 9.12 -6.12 -3.54
CA LEU A 156 8.04 -6.80 -4.25
C LEU A 156 7.47 -7.85 -3.31
N VAL A 157 6.19 -7.73 -3.00
CA VAL A 157 5.46 -8.67 -2.15
C VAL A 157 4.50 -9.45 -3.02
N ILE A 158 4.59 -10.77 -2.97
CA ILE A 158 3.70 -11.69 -3.66
C ILE A 158 3.25 -12.74 -2.64
N ASN A 159 1.96 -12.81 -2.36
CA ASN A 159 1.37 -13.90 -1.60
C ASN A 159 -0.02 -14.25 -2.15
N GLU A 160 -0.70 -15.22 -1.55
CA GLU A 160 -2.02 -15.68 -2.02
C GLU A 160 -3.11 -14.59 -1.96
N LYS A 161 -2.95 -13.60 -1.07
CA LYS A 161 -3.96 -12.57 -0.78
C LYS A 161 -3.68 -11.23 -1.43
N GLU A 162 -2.43 -10.90 -1.69
CA GLU A 162 -2.01 -9.59 -2.16
C GLU A 162 -0.70 -9.64 -2.97
N MET A 163 -0.58 -8.69 -3.88
CA MET A 163 0.57 -8.53 -4.75
C MET A 163 0.83 -7.06 -5.04
N PHE A 164 1.98 -6.54 -4.62
CA PHE A 164 2.34 -5.13 -4.82
C PHE A 164 3.85 -4.90 -4.86
N PHE A 165 4.23 -3.76 -5.42
CA PHE A 165 5.60 -3.24 -5.41
C PHE A 165 5.63 -1.92 -4.66
N HIS A 166 6.60 -1.75 -3.76
CA HIS A 166 6.68 -0.61 -2.87
C HIS A 166 8.06 0.06 -2.96
N ASP A 167 8.04 1.36 -3.28
CA ASP A 167 9.18 2.27 -3.20
C ASP A 167 9.31 2.75 -1.76
N LEU A 168 10.18 2.09 -0.98
CA LEU A 168 10.34 2.30 0.46
C LEU A 168 10.74 3.74 0.79
N ARG A 169 11.49 4.39 -0.09
CA ARG A 169 11.96 5.76 0.15
C ARG A 169 10.86 6.79 -0.03
N ARG A 170 9.92 6.52 -0.95
CA ARG A 170 8.85 7.46 -1.30
C ARG A 170 7.49 7.11 -0.71
N GLY A 171 7.35 5.95 -0.09
CA GLY A 171 6.06 5.45 0.41
C GLY A 171 5.05 5.19 -0.71
N ILE A 172 5.52 4.90 -1.92
CA ILE A 172 4.64 4.71 -3.08
C ILE A 172 4.44 3.24 -3.33
N PHE A 173 3.16 2.85 -3.36
CA PHE A 173 2.72 1.51 -3.70
C PHE A 173 2.24 1.46 -5.15
N TYR A 174 2.56 0.34 -5.79
CA TYR A 174 2.19 -0.01 -7.15
C TYR A 174 1.52 -1.37 -7.13
N THR A 175 0.41 -1.51 -7.86
CA THR A 175 -0.29 -2.78 -8.05
C THR A 175 -0.22 -3.18 -9.51
N PHE A 176 -0.29 -4.49 -9.78
CA PHE A 176 -0.13 -5.02 -11.13
C PHE A 176 -1.47 -5.26 -11.82
N MET A 177 -1.59 -4.84 -13.07
CA MET A 177 -2.66 -5.28 -13.96
C MET A 177 -2.20 -6.54 -14.67
N ILE A 178 -2.72 -7.67 -14.22
CA ILE A 178 -2.44 -9.02 -14.72
C ILE A 178 -3.58 -9.45 -15.65
#